data_AF-A0A6J1L7N9-F1
#
_entry.id   AF-A0A6J1L7N9-F1
#
_cell.length_a   1.000
_cell.length_b   1.000
_cell.length_c   1.000
_cell.angle_alpha   90.00
_cell.angle_beta   90.00
_cell.angle_gamma   90.00
#
_symmetry.space_group_name_H-M   'P 1'
#
loop_
_entity.id
_entity.type
_entity.pdbx_description
1 polymer ?
#
loop_
_entity_poly.entity_id
_entity_poly.type
_entity_poly.pdbx_seq_one_letter_code
_entity_poly.pdbx_strand_id
1 'polypeptide(L)'
;MSLTFDKGLQNIVMQLKVPPKDHKDFLYDSAFIAGWINTVLKERRSMLAGSFSNLPATATYISGNSIDVPANFNCYLLLDLRFPFYTDIKRDDYIYLHSVFKEQIVGDSLISSVYLQTHLRNDLNGLLKSQPTVTCKGGTGRSYQLCYHTTKYPVSAHTIIATQLKAKCSTRIVFEFLIAIKLPIEKYPRPGCVPLPESMVNTKLNYWVALPVPHFDVNFNGHSYLGRSHVWQKATPGQRQRWCLVVRMFYMMSSSNGTLNTIGIHALKHTCVNLCEKFGIEKADRPLGLKLMDMMITHGTRKLREVSNASRNGQIVNLEVHPALPSDCSKTDAMLSKIKAKMTSKDSCDMENLRLLFGLSKSNKM
;
A
#
# COMPACT_ATOMS: atom_id res chain seq x y z
N MET A 1 33.62 -1.84 -20.98
CA MET A 1 32.92 -2.86 -20.16
C MET A 1 31.42 -2.67 -20.33
N SER A 2 30.69 -3.65 -20.87
CA SER A 2 29.24 -3.54 -21.07
C SER A 2 28.52 -3.57 -19.72
N LEU A 3 27.59 -2.64 -19.52
CA LEU A 3 26.78 -2.56 -18.30
C LEU A 3 25.71 -3.66 -18.38
N THR A 4 25.67 -4.56 -17.40
CA THR A 4 24.56 -5.53 -17.31
C THR A 4 23.27 -4.81 -16.93
N PHE A 5 22.11 -5.32 -17.37
CA PHE A 5 20.79 -4.73 -17.09
C PHE A 5 20.56 -4.47 -15.59
N ASP A 6 20.93 -5.41 -14.72
CA ASP A 6 20.81 -5.26 -13.27
C ASP A 6 21.72 -4.15 -12.71
N LYS A 7 22.95 -3.98 -13.24
CA LYS A 7 23.83 -2.87 -12.86
C LYS A 7 23.26 -1.52 -13.31
N GLY A 8 22.62 -1.48 -14.48
CA GLY A 8 21.88 -0.31 -14.98
C GLY A 8 20.74 0.09 -14.05
N LEU A 9 19.90 -0.87 -13.68
CA LEU A 9 18.81 -0.66 -12.73
C LEU A 9 19.32 -0.20 -11.36
N GLN A 10 20.37 -0.82 -10.83
CA GLN A 10 20.96 -0.38 -9.56
C GLN A 10 21.47 1.07 -9.61
N ASN A 11 22.10 1.48 -10.71
CA ASN A 11 22.57 2.86 -10.88
C ASN A 11 21.40 3.87 -10.92
N ILE A 12 20.29 3.50 -11.56
CA ILE A 12 19.06 4.30 -11.57
C ILE A 12 18.48 4.39 -10.16
N VAL A 13 18.40 3.27 -9.44
CA VAL A 13 17.92 3.22 -8.05
C VAL A 13 18.72 4.12 -7.12
N MET A 14 20.04 4.16 -7.28
CA MET A 14 20.91 5.01 -6.46
C MET A 14 20.65 6.50 -6.70
N GLN A 15 20.26 6.90 -7.92
CA GLN A 15 19.85 8.27 -8.23
C GLN A 15 18.47 8.62 -7.63
N LEU A 16 17.65 7.62 -7.31
CA LEU A 16 16.31 7.76 -6.73
C LEU A 16 16.30 7.72 -5.20
N LYS A 17 17.46 7.55 -4.56
CA LYS A 17 17.54 7.42 -3.11
C LYS A 17 17.29 8.77 -2.46
N VAL A 18 16.25 8.85 -1.62
CA VAL A 18 16.04 10.00 -0.75
C VAL A 18 17.24 10.16 0.18
N PRO A 19 17.75 11.39 0.40
CA PRO A 19 18.87 11.63 1.29
C PRO A 19 18.64 11.00 2.66
N PRO A 20 19.66 10.40 3.32
CA PRO A 20 19.48 9.74 4.62
C PRO A 20 18.84 10.63 5.68
N LYS A 21 19.14 11.94 5.66
CA LYS A 21 18.52 12.93 6.53
C LYS A 21 17.01 13.05 6.26
N ASP A 22 16.62 13.21 5.00
CA ASP A 22 15.21 13.32 4.64
C ASP A 22 14.44 12.03 4.91
N HIS A 23 15.08 10.86 4.74
CA HIS A 23 14.49 9.58 5.13
C HIS A 23 14.22 9.53 6.65
N LYS A 24 15.20 9.94 7.46
CA LYS A 24 15.05 10.00 8.93
C LYS A 24 13.95 10.97 9.35
N ASP A 25 13.94 12.16 8.75
CA ASP A 25 12.93 13.19 8.98
C ASP A 25 11.53 12.69 8.60
N PHE A 26 11.41 12.01 7.45
CA PHE A 26 10.19 11.35 7.01
C PHE A 26 9.68 10.33 8.05
N LEU A 27 10.54 9.42 8.51
CA LEU A 27 10.14 8.40 9.48
C LEU A 27 9.66 9.05 10.78
N TYR A 28 10.38 10.06 11.26
CA TYR A 28 9.98 10.83 12.45
C TYR A 28 8.61 11.51 12.26
N ASP A 29 8.46 12.28 11.18
CA ASP A 29 7.23 13.02 10.89
C ASP A 29 6.03 12.08 10.74
N SER A 30 6.24 10.94 10.07
CA SER A 30 5.19 9.93 9.89
C SER A 30 4.72 9.36 11.24
N ALA A 31 5.64 9.09 12.16
CA ALA A 31 5.33 8.63 13.51
C ALA A 31 4.64 9.72 14.34
N PHE A 32 5.10 10.97 14.23
CA PHE A 32 4.49 12.09 14.94
C PHE A 32 3.04 12.33 14.50
N ILE A 33 2.78 12.36 13.18
CA ILE A 33 1.44 12.53 12.62
C ILE A 33 0.51 11.38 13.05
N ALA A 34 0.99 10.13 12.97
CA ALA A 34 0.23 8.99 13.45
C ALA A 34 -0.10 9.08 14.95
N GLY A 35 0.87 9.52 15.76
CA GLY A 35 0.68 9.78 17.18
C GLY A 35 -0.37 10.86 17.45
N TRP A 36 -0.32 11.97 16.70
CA TRP A 36 -1.31 13.03 16.79
C TRP A 36 -2.72 12.53 16.44
N ILE A 37 -2.89 11.83 15.32
CA ILE A 37 -4.18 11.22 14.91
C ILE A 37 -4.72 10.33 16.05
N ASN A 38 -3.86 9.49 16.60
CA ASN A 38 -4.22 8.58 17.66
C ASN A 38 -4.66 9.30 18.95
N THR A 39 -3.99 10.39 19.31
CA THR A 39 -4.34 11.21 20.48
C THR A 39 -5.71 11.87 20.29
N VAL A 40 -5.97 12.48 19.14
CA VAL A 40 -7.26 13.14 18.91
C VAL A 40 -8.41 12.13 18.83
N LEU A 41 -8.17 10.93 18.27
CA LEU A 41 -9.16 9.85 18.30
C LEU A 41 -9.45 9.35 19.72
N LYS A 42 -8.45 9.30 20.61
CA LYS A 42 -8.66 8.99 22.04
C LYS A 42 -9.52 10.05 22.72
N GLU A 43 -9.24 11.34 22.49
CA GLU A 43 -10.02 12.46 23.04
C GLU A 43 -11.49 12.40 22.62
N ARG A 44 -11.73 11.97 21.38
CA ARG A 44 -13.08 11.74 20.82
C ARG A 44 -13.71 10.41 21.23
N ARG A 45 -13.05 9.61 22.07
CA ARG A 45 -13.49 8.27 22.51
C ARG A 45 -13.82 7.33 21.34
N SER A 46 -13.08 7.44 20.24
CA SER A 46 -13.20 6.49 19.12
C SER A 46 -12.85 5.08 19.58
N MET A 47 -13.62 4.08 19.13
CA MET A 47 -13.31 2.65 19.33
C MET A 47 -11.95 2.27 18.73
N LEU A 48 -11.53 2.97 17.67
CA LEU A 48 -10.29 2.70 16.95
C LEU A 48 -9.08 3.40 17.57
N ALA A 49 -9.30 4.15 18.65
CA ALA A 49 -8.24 4.77 19.42
C ALA A 49 -7.22 3.72 19.91
N GLY A 50 -5.95 3.95 19.62
CA GLY A 50 -4.84 3.04 19.89
C GLY A 50 -4.49 2.11 18.73
N SER A 51 -5.31 2.02 17.68
CA SER A 51 -5.06 1.15 16.52
C SER A 51 -4.16 1.79 15.45
N PHE A 52 -3.74 3.04 15.65
CA PHE A 52 -2.91 3.79 14.70
C PHE A 52 -1.40 3.68 14.95
N SER A 53 -0.99 2.82 15.88
CA SER A 53 0.43 2.61 16.22
C SER A 53 1.28 2.13 15.03
N ASN A 54 0.68 1.35 14.12
CA ASN A 54 1.37 0.85 12.93
C ASN A 54 1.09 1.69 11.66
N LEU A 55 0.33 2.78 11.75
CA LEU A 55 0.07 3.69 10.63
C LEU A 55 1.37 4.16 9.94
N PRO A 56 2.47 4.49 10.65
CA PRO A 56 3.72 4.91 10.01
C PRO A 56 4.29 3.89 9.02
N ALA A 57 4.08 2.59 9.26
CA ALA A 57 4.52 1.54 8.33
C ALA A 57 3.77 1.60 6.98
N THR A 58 2.60 2.23 6.94
CA THR A 58 1.81 2.39 5.71
C THR A 58 2.21 3.61 4.90
N ALA A 59 3.06 4.47 5.48
CA ALA A 59 3.43 5.76 4.92
C ALA A 59 4.27 5.65 3.65
N THR A 60 4.23 6.70 2.86
CA THR A 60 5.03 6.89 1.68
C THR A 60 5.41 8.36 1.61
N TYR A 61 6.69 8.65 1.54
CA TYR A 61 7.21 9.99 1.32
C TYR A 61 7.28 10.27 -0.18
N ILE A 62 6.74 11.40 -0.63
CA ILE A 62 6.79 11.84 -2.02
C ILE A 62 7.27 13.29 -2.03
N SER A 63 8.32 13.59 -2.78
CA SER A 63 8.89 14.94 -2.91
C SER A 63 9.34 15.16 -4.35
N GLY A 64 8.52 15.86 -5.13
CA GLY A 64 8.68 15.92 -6.58
C GLY A 64 8.68 14.51 -7.19
N ASN A 65 9.77 14.14 -7.87
CA ASN A 65 9.96 12.81 -8.46
C ASN A 65 10.60 11.80 -7.49
N SER A 66 10.99 12.21 -6.29
CA SER A 66 11.60 11.33 -5.31
C SER A 66 10.55 10.65 -4.47
N ILE A 67 10.73 9.35 -4.22
CA ILE A 67 9.82 8.56 -3.41
C ILE A 67 10.56 7.67 -2.41
N ASP A 68 9.99 7.56 -1.21
CA ASP A 68 10.48 6.66 -0.18
C ASP A 68 9.35 5.96 0.59
N VAL A 69 9.70 4.82 1.18
CA VAL A 69 8.82 3.99 2.02
C VAL A 69 9.62 3.51 3.24
N PRO A 70 8.96 3.22 4.37
CA PRO A 70 9.60 2.59 5.51
C PRO A 70 10.16 1.22 5.12
N ALA A 71 11.29 0.81 5.70
CA ALA A 71 11.86 -0.51 5.42
C ALA A 71 10.86 -1.63 5.78
N ASN A 72 10.09 -1.46 6.85
CA ASN A 72 9.04 -2.38 7.30
C ASN A 72 7.67 -2.04 6.72
N PHE A 73 7.60 -1.49 5.49
CA PHE A 73 6.33 -1.02 4.96
C PHE A 73 5.24 -2.10 5.04
N ASN A 74 4.02 -1.66 5.30
CA ASN A 74 2.83 -2.49 5.38
C ASN A 74 1.70 -1.86 4.57
N CYS A 75 0.77 -2.68 4.12
CA CYS A 75 -0.44 -2.24 3.44
C CYS A 75 -1.65 -2.24 4.38
N TYR A 76 -1.48 -2.76 5.60
CA TYR A 76 -2.54 -2.94 6.56
C TYR A 76 -2.38 -2.00 7.75
N LEU A 77 -3.46 -1.31 8.12
CA LEU A 77 -3.65 -0.79 9.47
C LEU A 77 -4.13 -1.96 10.33
N LEU A 78 -3.30 -2.38 11.28
CA LEU A 78 -3.55 -3.56 12.09
C LEU A 78 -4.36 -3.16 13.32
N LEU A 79 -5.64 -3.52 13.31
CA LEU A 79 -6.56 -3.25 14.41
C LEU A 79 -6.43 -4.33 15.48
N ASP A 80 -6.37 -3.89 16.73
CA ASP A 80 -6.45 -4.75 17.90
C ASP A 80 -7.78 -4.48 18.60
N LEU A 81 -8.75 -5.37 18.38
CA LEU A 81 -10.09 -5.22 18.94
C LEU A 81 -10.04 -5.50 20.45
N ARG A 82 -10.42 -4.50 21.24
CA ARG A 82 -10.29 -4.52 22.71
C ARG A 82 -11.45 -5.18 23.46
N PHE A 83 -12.38 -5.78 22.73
CA PHE A 83 -13.52 -6.48 23.31
C PHE A 83 -13.45 -7.98 22.97
N PRO A 84 -14.06 -8.86 23.77
CA PRO A 84 -14.02 -10.29 23.50
C PRO A 84 -14.80 -10.68 22.24
N PHE A 85 -14.18 -11.54 21.44
CA PHE A 85 -14.78 -12.18 20.27
C PHE A 85 -14.11 -13.54 20.03
N TYR A 86 -14.77 -14.42 19.28
CA TYR A 86 -14.22 -15.71 18.84
C TYR A 86 -14.30 -15.84 17.31
N THR A 87 -13.50 -16.75 16.75
CA THR A 87 -13.43 -17.03 15.31
C THR A 87 -14.26 -18.28 15.00
N ASP A 88 -15.13 -18.20 14.00
CA ASP A 88 -15.78 -19.35 13.36
C ASP A 88 -15.26 -19.48 11.91
N ILE A 89 -14.97 -20.71 11.48
CA ILE A 89 -14.42 -20.98 10.14
C ILE A 89 -15.37 -21.93 9.45
N LYS A 90 -16.02 -21.43 8.41
CA LYS A 90 -16.96 -22.23 7.61
C LYS A 90 -16.23 -22.92 6.46
N ARG A 91 -16.91 -23.88 5.83
CA ARG A 91 -16.36 -24.75 4.76
C ARG A 91 -15.79 -24.00 3.55
N ASP A 92 -16.16 -22.75 3.36
CA ASP A 92 -15.78 -21.93 2.21
C ASP A 92 -14.47 -21.13 2.44
N ASP A 93 -13.66 -21.53 3.42
CA ASP A 93 -12.42 -20.85 3.85
C ASP A 93 -12.61 -19.40 4.35
N TYR A 94 -13.86 -18.94 4.51
CA TYR A 94 -14.19 -17.67 5.10
C TYR A 94 -14.19 -17.73 6.63
N ILE A 95 -13.75 -16.63 7.22
CA ILE A 95 -13.60 -16.45 8.65
C ILE A 95 -14.69 -15.49 9.11
N TYR A 96 -15.44 -15.91 10.12
CA TYR A 96 -16.47 -15.12 10.77
C TYR A 96 -16.00 -14.80 12.18
N LEU A 97 -16.19 -13.55 12.59
CA LEU A 97 -15.78 -13.09 13.91
C LEU A 97 -17.04 -12.81 14.72
N HIS A 98 -17.26 -13.60 15.77
CA HIS A 98 -18.47 -13.51 16.58
C HIS A 98 -18.20 -12.78 17.88
N SER A 99 -19.13 -11.91 18.28
CA SER A 99 -19.11 -11.28 19.59
C SER A 99 -20.50 -11.26 20.21
N VAL A 100 -20.55 -11.54 21.50
CA VAL A 100 -21.76 -11.38 22.33
C VAL A 100 -21.92 -9.93 22.82
N PHE A 101 -20.89 -9.09 22.62
CA PHE A 101 -20.91 -7.69 23.01
C PHE A 101 -21.58 -6.83 21.94
N LYS A 102 -22.41 -5.88 22.38
CA LYS A 102 -23.11 -4.92 21.51
C LYS A 102 -22.20 -3.74 21.16
N GLU A 103 -21.12 -4.03 20.46
CA GLU A 103 -20.21 -3.02 19.93
C GLU A 103 -20.72 -2.42 18.62
N GLN A 104 -20.33 -1.19 18.32
CA GLN A 104 -20.82 -0.48 17.12
C GLN A 104 -20.54 -1.21 15.80
N ILE A 105 -19.49 -2.04 15.78
CA ILE A 105 -19.10 -2.83 14.61
C ILE A 105 -19.72 -4.23 14.58
N VAL A 106 -20.58 -4.59 15.55
CA VAL A 106 -21.22 -5.91 15.65
C VAL A 106 -22.67 -5.82 15.18
N GLY A 107 -23.03 -6.59 14.14
CA GLY A 107 -24.39 -6.78 13.67
C GLY A 107 -24.75 -8.28 13.71
N ASP A 108 -25.91 -8.63 14.25
CA ASP A 108 -26.37 -10.03 14.38
C ASP A 108 -25.32 -10.95 15.02
N SER A 109 -24.68 -10.46 16.10
CA SER A 109 -23.59 -11.14 16.82
C SER A 109 -22.32 -11.41 16.00
N LEU A 110 -22.19 -10.81 14.82
CA LEU A 110 -21.03 -10.87 13.95
C LEU A 110 -20.37 -9.51 13.83
N ILE A 111 -19.04 -9.47 13.96
CA ILE A 111 -18.28 -8.26 13.64
C ILE A 111 -18.38 -8.04 12.13
N SER A 112 -19.05 -6.95 11.76
CA SER A 112 -19.28 -6.55 10.38
C SER A 112 -18.08 -5.80 9.84
N SER A 113 -17.54 -6.29 8.72
CA SER A 113 -16.49 -5.62 7.98
C SER A 113 -16.98 -4.29 7.40
N VAL A 114 -18.26 -4.21 7.02
CA VAL A 114 -18.92 -2.99 6.52
C VAL A 114 -19.06 -1.94 7.62
N TYR A 115 -19.53 -2.34 8.81
CA TYR A 115 -19.62 -1.40 9.93
C TYR A 115 -18.24 -0.93 10.35
N LEU A 116 -17.27 -1.83 10.47
CA LEU A 116 -15.89 -1.48 10.80
C LEU A 116 -15.30 -0.42 9.83
N GLN A 117 -15.45 -0.63 8.52
CA GLN A 117 -15.04 0.31 7.48
C GLN A 117 -15.76 1.67 7.59
N THR A 118 -17.07 1.62 7.86
CA THR A 118 -17.91 2.82 7.99
C THR A 118 -17.54 3.64 9.23
N HIS A 119 -17.31 2.98 10.37
CA HIS A 119 -16.88 3.64 11.60
C HIS A 119 -15.52 4.32 11.42
N LEU A 120 -14.53 3.62 10.85
CA LEU A 120 -13.24 4.23 10.55
C LEU A 120 -13.37 5.43 9.61
N ARG A 121 -14.19 5.30 8.55
CA ARG A 121 -14.42 6.39 7.60
C ARG A 121 -15.03 7.61 8.30
N ASN A 122 -16.01 7.40 9.17
CA ASN A 122 -16.67 8.49 9.88
C ASN A 122 -15.72 9.17 10.86
N ASP A 123 -14.92 8.40 11.61
CA ASP A 123 -13.92 8.94 12.53
C ASP A 123 -12.88 9.78 11.80
N LEU A 124 -12.28 9.25 10.72
CA LEU A 124 -11.26 9.97 9.94
C LEU A 124 -11.83 11.17 9.18
N ASN A 125 -13.02 11.05 8.57
CA ASN A 125 -13.70 12.19 7.95
C ASN A 125 -13.98 13.26 8.99
N GLY A 126 -14.60 12.90 10.12
CA GLY A 126 -14.91 13.87 11.18
C GLY A 126 -13.66 14.52 11.78
N LEU A 127 -12.54 13.81 11.84
CA LEU A 127 -11.27 14.35 12.33
C LEU A 127 -10.62 15.30 11.33
N LEU A 128 -10.59 14.93 10.05
CA LEU A 128 -9.77 15.58 9.03
C LEU A 128 -10.56 16.49 8.09
N LYS A 129 -11.88 16.62 8.27
CA LYS A 129 -12.77 17.49 7.45
C LYS A 129 -12.30 18.95 7.41
N SER A 130 -11.82 19.49 8.53
CA SER A 130 -11.35 20.87 8.63
C SER A 130 -9.92 21.07 8.11
N GLN A 131 -9.30 20.03 7.56
CA GLN A 131 -7.91 20.01 7.10
C GLN A 131 -6.92 20.54 8.14
N PRO A 132 -6.82 19.90 9.32
CA PRO A 132 -5.99 20.39 10.41
C PRO A 132 -4.51 20.44 10.03
N THR A 133 -3.81 21.43 10.58
CA THR A 133 -2.36 21.55 10.46
C THR A 133 -1.69 20.93 11.68
N VAL A 134 -0.73 20.04 11.43
CA VAL A 134 0.10 19.39 12.45
C VAL A 134 1.54 19.83 12.29
N THR A 135 2.12 20.41 13.34
CA THR A 135 3.55 20.73 13.41
C THR A 135 4.27 19.65 14.19
N CYS A 136 5.27 19.02 13.57
CA CYS A 136 6.11 17.98 14.18
C CYS A 136 7.08 18.58 15.20
N LYS A 137 6.56 18.93 16.38
CA LYS A 137 7.30 19.52 17.51
C LYS A 137 8.27 18.50 18.12
N GLY A 138 9.42 18.97 18.61
CA GLY A 138 10.44 18.09 19.23
C GLY A 138 11.25 17.27 18.23
N GLY A 139 11.16 17.60 16.93
CA GLY A 139 11.93 16.95 15.86
C GLY A 139 12.17 17.89 14.69
N THR A 140 11.62 17.57 13.52
CA THR A 140 11.92 18.30 12.27
C THR A 140 11.40 19.74 12.24
N GLY A 141 10.39 20.07 13.06
CA GLY A 141 9.71 21.37 13.04
C GLY A 141 8.85 21.60 11.78
N ARG A 142 8.77 20.63 10.87
CA ARG A 142 7.95 20.70 9.66
C ARG A 142 6.47 20.72 10.03
N SER A 143 5.68 21.44 9.25
CA SER A 143 4.23 21.51 9.42
C SER A 143 3.53 20.90 8.22
N TYR A 144 2.46 20.16 8.46
CA TYR A 144 1.72 19.44 7.45
C TYR A 144 0.24 19.75 7.56
N GLN A 145 -0.40 20.04 6.43
CA GLN A 145 -1.86 20.07 6.34
C GLN A 145 -2.37 18.67 6.00
N LEU A 146 -3.29 18.16 6.81
CA LEU A 146 -3.81 16.80 6.66
C LEU A 146 -5.14 16.80 5.90
N CYS A 147 -5.33 15.85 4.99
CA CYS A 147 -6.62 15.53 4.41
C CYS A 147 -6.84 14.02 4.34
N TYR A 148 -8.10 13.62 4.21
CA TYR A 148 -8.50 12.22 4.14
C TYR A 148 -9.35 11.96 2.92
N HIS A 149 -9.03 10.86 2.24
CA HIS A 149 -9.71 10.37 1.06
C HIS A 149 -9.98 8.88 1.22
N THR A 150 -11.14 8.45 0.73
CA THR A 150 -11.51 7.05 0.64
C THR A 150 -12.57 6.91 -0.45
N THR A 151 -12.62 5.76 -1.11
CA THR A 151 -13.73 5.42 -2.00
C THR A 151 -14.94 4.93 -1.16
N LYS A 152 -16.15 5.03 -1.72
CA LYS A 152 -17.39 4.66 -1.03
C LYS A 152 -17.73 3.16 -1.14
N TYR A 153 -16.78 2.32 -1.53
CA TYR A 153 -17.02 0.88 -1.69
C TYR A 153 -16.92 0.15 -0.34
N PRO A 154 -17.55 -1.04 -0.19
CA PRO A 154 -17.63 -1.75 1.09
C PRO A 154 -16.27 -2.22 1.62
N VAL A 155 -15.28 -2.44 0.75
CA VAL A 155 -13.86 -2.55 1.13
C VAL A 155 -13.10 -1.55 0.28
N SER A 156 -12.50 -0.56 0.91
CA SER A 156 -11.78 0.52 0.23
C SER A 156 -10.48 0.81 0.95
N ALA A 157 -9.43 1.11 0.20
CA ALA A 157 -8.26 1.76 0.77
C ALA A 157 -8.66 3.09 1.44
N HIS A 158 -8.04 3.33 2.58
CA HIS A 158 -8.06 4.60 3.28
C HIS A 158 -6.78 5.35 2.95
N THR A 159 -6.89 6.64 2.66
CA THR A 159 -5.75 7.49 2.34
C THR A 159 -5.77 8.75 3.18
N ILE A 160 -4.73 8.95 3.99
CA ILE A 160 -4.47 10.20 4.68
C ILE A 160 -3.27 10.85 4.00
N ILE A 161 -3.41 12.09 3.53
CA ILE A 161 -2.34 12.84 2.89
C ILE A 161 -1.94 13.98 3.81
N ALA A 162 -0.65 14.03 4.13
CA ALA A 162 -0.03 15.10 4.88
C ALA A 162 0.83 15.93 3.93
N THR A 163 0.33 17.08 3.51
CA THR A 163 1.04 17.98 2.58
C THR A 163 1.92 18.94 3.36
N GLN A 164 3.23 18.93 3.09
CA GLN A 164 4.18 19.77 3.80
C GLN A 164 3.97 21.24 3.44
N LEU A 165 3.76 22.07 4.46
CA LEU A 165 3.65 23.52 4.31
C LEU A 165 5.03 24.14 4.12
N LYS A 166 5.12 25.15 3.22
CA LYS A 166 6.34 25.90 2.91
C LYS A 166 7.51 25.06 2.38
N ALA A 167 7.23 23.87 1.83
CA ALA A 167 8.25 23.08 1.14
C ALA A 167 8.65 23.74 -0.19
N LYS A 168 9.92 23.59 -0.59
CA LYS A 168 10.44 24.12 -1.87
C LYS A 168 9.80 23.45 -3.10
N CYS A 169 9.35 22.21 -2.93
CA CYS A 169 8.65 21.42 -3.94
C CYS A 169 7.42 20.79 -3.30
N SER A 170 6.52 20.23 -4.11
CA SER A 170 5.36 19.50 -3.63
C SER A 170 5.81 18.24 -2.86
N THR A 171 5.88 18.37 -1.53
CA THR A 171 6.27 17.32 -0.61
C THR A 171 5.08 16.87 0.22
N ARG A 172 4.86 15.56 0.30
CA ARG A 172 3.76 14.95 1.04
C ARG A 172 4.16 13.62 1.66
N ILE A 173 3.53 13.28 2.78
CA ILE A 173 3.51 11.94 3.35
C ILE A 173 2.11 11.38 3.11
N VAL A 174 2.03 10.25 2.41
CA VAL A 174 0.77 9.57 2.10
C VAL A 174 0.70 8.30 2.92
N PHE A 175 -0.26 8.21 3.83
CA PHE A 175 -0.60 6.99 4.55
C PHE A 175 -1.72 6.30 3.80
N GLU A 176 -1.44 5.12 3.25
CA GLU A 176 -2.40 4.40 2.44
C GLU A 176 -2.51 2.95 2.88
N PHE A 177 -3.70 2.57 3.34
CA PHE A 177 -3.89 1.32 4.07
C PHE A 177 -5.28 0.72 3.90
N LEU A 178 -5.33 -0.61 3.99
CA LEU A 178 -6.53 -1.38 4.23
C LEU A 178 -6.58 -1.71 5.72
N ILE A 179 -7.77 -1.84 6.29
CA ILE A 179 -7.86 -2.34 7.67
C ILE A 179 -7.70 -3.86 7.70
N ALA A 180 -7.08 -4.37 8.75
CA ALA A 180 -7.03 -5.79 9.04
C ALA A 180 -7.12 -6.00 10.55
N ILE A 181 -7.86 -7.02 10.99
CA ILE A 181 -7.91 -7.38 12.41
C ILE A 181 -6.72 -8.29 12.69
N LYS A 182 -5.88 -7.89 13.65
CA LYS A 182 -4.73 -8.66 14.11
C LYS A 182 -5.20 -9.75 15.06
N LEU A 183 -4.80 -10.99 14.81
CA LEU A 183 -5.20 -12.16 15.58
C LEU A 183 -3.94 -12.87 16.13
N PRO A 184 -3.55 -12.58 17.39
CA PRO A 184 -2.42 -13.24 18.03
C PRO A 184 -2.60 -14.76 18.09
N ILE A 185 -1.59 -15.53 17.68
CA ILE A 185 -1.71 -16.99 17.57
C ILE A 185 -1.96 -17.67 18.92
N GLU A 186 -1.41 -17.10 19.99
CA GLU A 186 -1.60 -17.60 21.37
C GLU A 186 -3.07 -17.60 21.80
N LYS A 187 -3.89 -16.68 21.25
CA LYS A 187 -5.31 -16.56 21.56
C LYS A 187 -6.22 -17.09 20.44
N TYR A 188 -5.80 -16.93 19.19
CA TYR A 188 -6.54 -17.33 18.00
C TYR A 188 -5.62 -18.20 17.14
N PRO A 189 -5.63 -19.54 17.33
CA PRO A 189 -4.80 -20.45 16.54
C PRO A 189 -5.01 -20.22 15.04
N ARG A 190 -3.93 -20.27 14.26
CA ARG A 190 -4.01 -20.11 12.79
C ARG A 190 -4.80 -21.30 12.20
N PRO A 191 -5.89 -21.06 11.47
CA PRO A 191 -6.62 -22.15 10.85
C PRO A 191 -5.93 -22.70 9.60
N GLY A 192 -6.27 -23.92 9.21
CA GLY A 192 -5.70 -24.60 8.03
C GLY A 192 -5.90 -23.82 6.73
N CYS A 193 -7.01 -23.09 6.61
CA CYS A 193 -7.35 -22.26 5.45
C CYS A 193 -6.50 -20.99 5.29
N VAL A 194 -5.70 -20.60 6.30
CA VAL A 194 -4.77 -19.47 6.19
C VAL A 194 -3.47 -19.97 5.59
N PRO A 195 -3.18 -19.71 4.30
CA PRO A 195 -2.08 -20.36 3.60
C PRO A 195 -0.72 -19.87 4.13
N LEU A 196 0.25 -20.78 4.10
CA LEU A 196 1.67 -20.47 4.23
C LEU A 196 2.37 -20.88 2.93
N PRO A 197 3.38 -20.11 2.47
CA PRO A 197 4.29 -20.60 1.45
C PRO A 197 4.93 -21.93 1.87
N GLU A 198 5.14 -22.84 0.92
CA GLU A 198 5.78 -24.14 1.18
C GLU A 198 7.15 -23.98 1.87
N SER A 199 7.94 -23.00 1.42
CA SER A 199 9.25 -22.66 1.99
C SER A 199 9.19 -22.14 3.42
N MET A 200 8.00 -21.78 3.92
CA MET A 200 7.80 -21.17 5.23
C MET A 200 6.86 -21.98 6.13
N VAL A 201 6.53 -23.23 5.78
CA VAL A 201 5.56 -24.06 6.53
C VAL A 201 5.94 -24.25 8.01
N ASN A 202 7.24 -24.29 8.32
CA ASN A 202 7.78 -24.45 9.68
C ASN A 202 7.99 -23.13 10.42
N THR A 203 7.58 -22.00 9.82
CA THR A 203 7.82 -20.67 10.40
C THR A 203 6.84 -20.40 11.54
N LYS A 204 7.38 -20.12 12.73
CA LYS A 204 6.57 -19.63 13.85
C LYS A 204 6.13 -18.19 13.60
N LEU A 205 4.83 -18.00 13.40
CA LEU A 205 4.20 -16.70 13.32
C LEU A 205 3.78 -16.23 14.72
N ASN A 206 3.67 -14.91 14.91
CA ASN A 206 3.20 -14.33 16.17
C ASN A 206 1.70 -14.02 16.10
N TYR A 207 1.20 -13.74 14.90
CA TYR A 207 -0.20 -13.45 14.62
C TYR A 207 -0.49 -13.80 13.16
N TRP A 208 -1.77 -13.93 12.85
CA TRP A 208 -2.30 -13.86 11.50
C TRP A 208 -3.31 -12.70 11.45
N VAL A 209 -3.79 -12.35 10.26
CA VAL A 209 -4.71 -11.23 10.09
C VAL A 209 -6.00 -11.66 9.39
N ALA A 210 -7.12 -11.11 9.84
CA ALA A 210 -8.40 -11.22 9.16
C ALA A 210 -8.64 -9.94 8.35
N LEU A 211 -8.68 -10.09 7.02
CA LEU A 211 -8.93 -9.01 6.07
C LEU A 211 -10.40 -8.96 5.69
N PRO A 212 -11.07 -7.79 5.78
CA PRO A 212 -12.38 -7.59 5.17
C PRO A 212 -12.42 -8.07 3.72
N VAL A 213 -13.39 -8.91 3.37
CA VAL A 213 -13.61 -9.31 1.98
C VAL A 213 -14.69 -8.44 1.36
N PRO A 214 -14.45 -7.84 0.18
CA PRO A 214 -15.54 -7.28 -0.60
C PRO A 214 -16.31 -8.44 -1.24
N HIS A 215 -17.35 -8.92 -0.59
CA HIS A 215 -18.31 -9.77 -1.26
C HIS A 215 -19.17 -8.90 -2.19
N PHE A 216 -18.89 -8.98 -3.50
CA PHE A 216 -19.81 -8.54 -4.56
C PHE A 216 -20.75 -9.66 -5.00
N ASP A 217 -20.97 -10.64 -4.13
CA ASP A 217 -21.93 -11.70 -4.40
C ASP A 217 -23.35 -11.20 -4.13
N VAL A 218 -24.35 -11.88 -4.69
CA VAL A 218 -25.77 -11.47 -4.75
C VAL A 218 -26.37 -11.15 -3.36
N ASN A 219 -25.71 -11.59 -2.27
CA ASN A 219 -26.16 -11.40 -0.89
C ASN A 219 -25.29 -10.45 -0.03
N PHE A 220 -24.29 -9.76 -0.59
CA PHE A 220 -23.40 -8.82 0.13
C PHE A 220 -23.11 -9.25 1.59
N ASN A 221 -22.44 -10.39 1.78
CA ASN A 221 -22.11 -10.84 3.13
C ASN A 221 -21.04 -9.91 3.74
N GLY A 222 -21.49 -8.90 4.48
CA GLY A 222 -20.64 -7.91 5.13
C GLY A 222 -19.94 -8.40 6.40
N HIS A 223 -19.98 -9.70 6.70
CA HIS A 223 -19.51 -10.27 7.98
C HIS A 223 -18.37 -11.28 7.83
N SER A 224 -17.90 -11.52 6.61
CA SER A 224 -16.82 -12.47 6.32
C SER A 224 -15.47 -11.79 6.11
N TYR A 225 -14.44 -12.54 6.50
CA TYR A 225 -13.05 -12.15 6.43
C TYR A 225 -12.22 -13.22 5.72
N LEU A 226 -11.15 -12.79 5.07
CA LEU A 226 -10.13 -13.65 4.50
C LEU A 226 -8.92 -13.65 5.41
N GLY A 227 -8.49 -14.83 5.83
CA GLY A 227 -7.31 -14.97 6.66
C GLY A 227 -6.01 -14.88 5.87
N ARG A 228 -5.00 -14.19 6.43
CA ARG A 228 -3.63 -14.12 5.88
C ARG A 228 -2.59 -14.36 6.96
N SER A 229 -1.54 -15.08 6.62
CA SER A 229 -0.45 -15.47 7.51
C SER A 229 0.52 -14.32 7.82
N HIS A 230 0.57 -13.28 6.97
CA HIS A 230 1.39 -12.09 7.17
C HIS A 230 2.89 -12.40 7.30
N VAL A 231 3.36 -13.40 6.53
CA VAL A 231 4.75 -13.91 6.54
C VAL A 231 5.76 -12.86 6.11
N TRP A 232 5.34 -11.82 5.39
CA TRP A 232 6.17 -10.67 5.02
C TRP A 232 6.99 -10.11 6.20
N GLN A 233 6.43 -10.12 7.41
CA GLN A 233 7.12 -9.62 8.61
C GLN A 233 8.35 -10.44 9.01
N LYS A 234 8.53 -11.64 8.45
CA LYS A 234 9.72 -12.47 8.68
C LYS A 234 10.88 -12.15 7.75
N ALA A 235 10.67 -11.30 6.74
CA ALA A 235 11.74 -10.84 5.87
C ALA A 235 12.83 -10.12 6.68
N THR A 236 14.10 -10.41 6.36
CA THR A 236 15.26 -9.73 6.97
C THR A 236 15.32 -8.26 6.56
N PRO A 237 16.06 -7.40 7.30
CA PRO A 237 16.22 -6.00 6.90
C PRO A 237 16.72 -5.81 5.45
N GLY A 238 17.65 -6.66 5.01
CA GLY A 238 18.17 -6.63 3.63
C GLY A 238 17.11 -7.03 2.59
N GLN A 239 16.32 -8.06 2.86
CA GLN A 239 15.22 -8.49 2.00
C GLN A 239 14.15 -7.40 1.86
N ARG A 240 13.77 -6.79 2.98
CA ARG A 240 12.83 -5.67 3.03
C ARG A 240 13.32 -4.48 2.22
N GLN A 241 14.58 -4.11 2.37
CA GLN A 241 15.18 -3.03 1.59
C GLN A 241 15.15 -3.33 0.09
N ARG A 242 15.45 -4.57 -0.32
CA ARG A 242 15.38 -5.00 -1.72
C ARG A 242 13.99 -4.80 -2.33
N TRP A 243 12.92 -5.04 -1.58
CA TRP A 243 11.56 -4.78 -2.05
C TRP A 243 11.17 -3.30 -2.05
N CYS A 244 11.65 -2.52 -1.08
CA CYS A 244 11.48 -1.06 -1.12
C CYS A 244 12.03 -0.49 -2.43
N LEU A 245 13.18 -0.99 -2.89
CA LEU A 245 13.73 -0.58 -4.19
C LEU A 245 12.78 -0.89 -5.34
N VAL A 246 12.18 -2.09 -5.36
CA VAL A 246 11.23 -2.50 -6.40
C VAL A 246 10.01 -1.57 -6.41
N VAL A 247 9.43 -1.25 -5.25
CA VAL A 247 8.30 -0.31 -5.13
C VAL A 247 8.66 1.07 -5.70
N ARG A 248 9.84 1.61 -5.33
CA ARG A 248 10.29 2.92 -5.83
C ARG A 248 10.48 2.92 -7.34
N MET A 249 11.12 1.89 -7.91
CA MET A 249 11.31 1.76 -9.36
C MET A 249 9.99 1.69 -10.10
N PHE A 250 9.05 0.87 -9.62
CA PHE A 250 7.75 0.78 -10.25
C PHE A 250 6.95 2.05 -10.21
N TYR A 251 6.96 2.73 -9.06
CA TYR A 251 6.29 4.00 -8.92
C TYR A 251 6.85 5.02 -9.94
N MET A 252 8.16 4.98 -10.18
CA MET A 252 8.78 5.86 -11.19
C MET A 252 8.42 5.49 -12.61
N MET A 253 8.44 4.19 -12.95
CA MET A 253 7.95 3.75 -14.26
C MET A 253 6.49 4.10 -14.45
N SER A 254 5.67 4.01 -13.39
CA SER A 254 4.27 4.36 -13.45
C SER A 254 4.04 5.85 -13.58
N SER A 255 4.76 6.67 -12.79
CA SER A 255 4.66 8.13 -12.82
C SER A 255 5.12 8.74 -14.14
N SER A 256 6.10 8.09 -14.79
CA SER A 256 6.69 8.53 -16.05
C SER A 256 5.97 7.97 -17.28
N ASN A 257 5.06 7.00 -17.11
CA ASN A 257 4.33 6.35 -18.18
C ASN A 257 2.82 6.56 -18.00
N GLY A 258 2.22 7.37 -18.88
CA GLY A 258 0.79 7.71 -18.80
C GLY A 258 -0.16 6.51 -18.80
N THR A 259 0.27 5.33 -19.29
CA THR A 259 -0.53 4.09 -19.27
C THR A 259 -0.56 3.41 -17.89
N LEU A 260 0.50 3.61 -17.10
CA LEU A 260 0.69 2.99 -15.78
C LEU A 260 0.42 3.98 -14.64
N ASN A 261 0.18 5.26 -14.93
CA ASN A 261 -0.19 6.30 -13.96
C ASN A 261 -1.46 5.98 -13.14
N THR A 262 -2.23 4.96 -13.54
CA THR A 262 -3.38 4.46 -12.77
C THR A 262 -2.97 3.58 -11.58
N ILE A 263 -1.70 3.19 -11.46
CA ILE A 263 -1.24 2.26 -10.42
C ILE A 263 -0.82 3.05 -9.17
N GLY A 264 -1.71 3.11 -8.19
CA GLY A 264 -1.40 3.69 -6.88
C GLY A 264 -0.26 2.94 -6.15
N ILE A 265 0.49 3.65 -5.31
CA ILE A 265 1.60 3.04 -4.58
C ILE A 265 1.16 1.92 -3.64
N HIS A 266 -0.03 1.99 -3.06
CA HIS A 266 -0.57 0.87 -2.28
C HIS A 266 -0.68 -0.40 -3.10
N ALA A 267 -1.15 -0.34 -4.36
CA ALA A 267 -1.21 -1.52 -5.22
C ALA A 267 0.18 -2.13 -5.43
N LEU A 268 1.22 -1.30 -5.55
CA LEU A 268 2.62 -1.76 -5.65
C LEU A 268 3.08 -2.43 -4.34
N LYS A 269 2.93 -1.76 -3.19
CA LYS A 269 3.27 -2.30 -1.87
C LYS A 269 2.54 -3.62 -1.62
N HIS A 270 1.25 -3.67 -1.91
CA HIS A 270 0.38 -4.83 -1.70
C HIS A 270 0.77 -6.00 -2.61
N THR A 271 1.20 -5.72 -3.84
CA THR A 271 1.75 -6.74 -4.73
C THR A 271 3.03 -7.35 -4.16
N CYS A 272 3.96 -6.54 -3.64
CA CYS A 272 5.17 -7.05 -2.98
C CYS A 272 4.83 -7.94 -1.77
N VAL A 273 3.91 -7.48 -0.90
CA VAL A 273 3.44 -8.26 0.25
C VAL A 273 2.85 -9.58 -0.24
N ASN A 274 1.92 -9.56 -1.19
CA ASN A 274 1.27 -10.78 -1.71
C ASN A 274 2.23 -11.76 -2.38
N LEU A 275 3.27 -11.27 -3.07
CA LEU A 275 4.29 -12.16 -3.63
C LEU A 275 5.02 -12.93 -2.53
N CYS A 276 5.31 -12.29 -1.40
CA CYS A 276 5.87 -12.97 -0.24
C CYS A 276 4.87 -13.87 0.47
N GLU A 277 3.61 -13.46 0.62
CA GLU A 277 2.56 -14.31 1.20
C GLU A 277 2.29 -15.57 0.37
N LYS A 278 2.46 -15.48 -0.96
CA LYS A 278 2.22 -16.61 -1.86
C LYS A 278 3.44 -17.52 -2.03
N PHE A 279 4.62 -16.94 -2.12
CA PHE A 279 5.81 -17.67 -2.57
C PHE A 279 7.01 -17.57 -1.63
N GLY A 280 6.86 -16.98 -0.44
CA GLY A 280 7.93 -16.88 0.55
C GLY A 280 8.76 -15.59 0.45
N ILE A 281 9.46 -15.29 1.54
CA ILE A 281 10.28 -14.07 1.69
C ILE A 281 11.57 -14.12 0.87
N GLU A 282 12.06 -15.31 0.53
CA GLU A 282 13.25 -15.57 -0.29
C GLU A 282 13.13 -15.02 -1.71
N LYS A 283 11.91 -14.75 -2.19
CA LYS A 283 11.70 -14.02 -3.46
C LYS A 283 12.36 -12.65 -3.47
N ALA A 284 12.57 -12.04 -2.30
CA ALA A 284 13.32 -10.80 -2.16
C ALA A 284 14.75 -10.91 -2.71
N ASP A 285 15.35 -12.10 -2.65
CA ASP A 285 16.76 -12.36 -2.97
C ASP A 285 17.01 -12.58 -4.46
N ARG A 286 15.93 -12.67 -5.25
CA ARG A 286 16.01 -12.75 -6.71
C ARG A 286 16.64 -11.50 -7.32
N PRO A 287 17.26 -11.63 -8.51
CA PRO A 287 17.71 -10.51 -9.33
C PRO A 287 16.62 -9.45 -9.51
N LEU A 288 17.05 -8.20 -9.59
CA LEU A 288 16.14 -7.05 -9.57
C LEU A 288 15.24 -7.03 -10.81
N GLY A 289 15.80 -7.30 -11.99
CA GLY A 289 15.02 -7.39 -13.23
C GLY A 289 13.91 -8.44 -13.17
N LEU A 290 14.15 -9.61 -12.54
CA LEU A 290 13.13 -10.66 -12.38
C LEU A 290 12.00 -10.22 -11.44
N LYS A 291 12.33 -9.55 -10.33
CA LYS A 291 11.31 -8.98 -9.43
C LYS A 291 10.46 -7.92 -10.13
N LEU A 292 11.08 -7.13 -11.01
CA LEU A 292 10.36 -6.18 -11.83
C LEU A 292 9.39 -6.89 -12.77
N MET A 293 9.83 -7.91 -13.50
CA MET A 293 8.93 -8.68 -14.37
C MET A 293 7.80 -9.38 -13.60
N ASP A 294 8.10 -10.01 -12.45
CA ASP A 294 7.09 -10.66 -11.60
C ASP A 294 5.98 -9.69 -11.21
N MET A 295 6.33 -8.45 -10.84
CA MET A 295 5.36 -7.41 -10.51
C MET A 295 4.59 -6.90 -11.74
N MET A 296 5.24 -6.72 -12.90
CA MET A 296 4.57 -6.29 -14.13
C MET A 296 3.53 -7.33 -14.57
N ILE A 297 3.91 -8.61 -14.57
CA ILE A 297 3.03 -9.72 -14.93
C ILE A 297 1.89 -9.84 -13.93
N THR A 298 2.18 -9.81 -12.63
CA THR A 298 1.15 -9.93 -11.58
C THR A 298 0.14 -8.79 -11.67
N HIS A 299 0.61 -7.55 -11.84
CA HIS A 299 -0.26 -6.39 -11.95
C HIS A 299 -1.05 -6.39 -13.27
N GLY A 300 -0.40 -6.68 -14.40
CA GLY A 300 -1.04 -6.76 -15.71
C GLY A 300 -2.11 -7.85 -15.76
N THR A 301 -1.81 -9.04 -15.23
CA THR A 301 -2.76 -10.17 -15.17
C THR A 301 -3.97 -9.84 -14.29
N ARG A 302 -3.75 -9.16 -13.15
CA ARG A 302 -4.82 -8.71 -12.26
C ARG A 302 -5.75 -7.73 -12.98
N LYS A 303 -5.19 -6.71 -13.64
CA LYS A 303 -5.96 -5.72 -14.40
C LYS A 303 -6.76 -6.38 -15.54
N LEU A 304 -6.18 -7.33 -16.26
CA LEU A 304 -6.87 -8.09 -17.31
C LEU A 304 -8.01 -8.95 -16.77
N ARG A 305 -7.81 -9.63 -15.63
CA ARG A 305 -8.86 -10.43 -14.97
C ARG A 305 -10.01 -9.53 -14.51
N GLU A 306 -9.71 -8.36 -13.95
CA GLU A 306 -10.71 -7.39 -13.49
C GLU A 306 -11.52 -6.81 -14.66
N VAL A 307 -10.87 -6.44 -15.78
CA VAL A 307 -11.55 -6.02 -17.02
C VAL A 307 -12.44 -7.14 -17.57
N SER A 308 -11.96 -8.39 -17.57
CA SER A 308 -12.75 -9.55 -18.00
C SER A 308 -13.98 -9.78 -17.13
N ASN A 309 -13.83 -9.67 -15.80
CA ASN A 309 -14.94 -9.79 -14.85
C ASN A 309 -15.96 -8.64 -15.02
N ALA A 310 -15.48 -7.41 -15.22
CA ALA A 310 -16.33 -6.25 -15.48
C ALA A 310 -17.11 -6.39 -16.81
N SER A 311 -16.47 -6.91 -17.85
CA SER A 311 -17.10 -7.19 -19.14
C SER A 311 -18.17 -8.28 -19.06
N ARG A 312 -18.01 -9.26 -18.15
CA ARG A 312 -18.97 -10.36 -17.97
C ARG A 312 -20.15 -9.98 -17.08
N ASN A 313 -19.91 -9.14 -16.07
CA ASN A 313 -20.92 -8.83 -15.05
C ASN A 313 -21.62 -7.49 -15.28
N GLY A 314 -21.33 -6.77 -16.37
CA GLY A 314 -21.95 -5.49 -16.73
C GLY A 314 -21.63 -4.32 -15.80
N GLN A 315 -20.97 -4.57 -14.67
CA GLN A 315 -20.45 -3.56 -13.76
C GLN A 315 -18.97 -3.34 -14.09
N ILE A 316 -18.66 -2.17 -14.66
CA ILE A 316 -17.32 -1.62 -14.52
C ILE A 316 -17.12 -1.47 -13.02
N VAL A 317 -16.44 -2.43 -12.40
CA VAL A 317 -15.84 -2.23 -11.09
C VAL A 317 -14.87 -1.09 -11.33
N ASN A 318 -15.32 0.13 -11.04
CA ASN A 318 -14.43 1.27 -10.92
C ASN A 318 -13.40 0.78 -9.92
N LEU A 319 -12.22 0.48 -10.46
CA LEU A 319 -11.05 0.16 -9.70
C LEU A 319 -10.89 1.23 -8.63
N GLU A 320 -10.06 0.97 -7.64
CA GLU A 320 -9.46 2.04 -6.86
C GLU A 320 -8.65 2.93 -7.83
N VAL A 321 -9.36 3.75 -8.61
CA VAL A 321 -8.84 4.88 -9.35
C VAL A 321 -8.53 5.84 -8.22
N HIS A 322 -7.26 5.89 -7.82
CA HIS A 322 -6.78 7.12 -7.21
C HIS A 322 -7.19 8.26 -8.14
N PRO A 323 -7.63 9.41 -7.62
CA PRO A 323 -7.92 10.56 -8.45
C PRO A 323 -6.60 11.03 -9.09
N ALA A 324 -6.25 10.43 -10.23
CA ALA A 324 -5.35 11.05 -11.18
C ALA A 324 -6.04 12.33 -11.63
N LEU A 325 -5.34 13.46 -11.49
CA LEU A 325 -5.86 14.76 -11.87
C LEU A 325 -6.33 14.69 -13.34
N PRO A 326 -7.57 15.11 -13.66
CA PRO A 326 -8.16 14.99 -15.00
C PRO A 326 -7.36 15.66 -16.14
N SER A 327 -6.34 16.45 -15.83
CA SER A 327 -5.54 17.22 -16.80
C SER A 327 -4.46 16.42 -17.55
N ASP A 328 -4.20 15.17 -17.18
CA ASP A 328 -3.01 14.44 -17.67
C ASP A 328 -3.29 13.51 -18.89
N CYS A 329 -4.55 13.35 -19.31
CA CYS A 329 -4.90 12.43 -20.40
C CYS A 329 -4.52 12.95 -21.81
N SER A 330 -4.62 14.27 -22.08
CA SER A 330 -4.41 14.81 -23.44
C SER A 330 -2.95 14.91 -23.90
N LYS A 331 -1.99 14.96 -22.97
CA LYS A 331 -0.55 14.99 -23.28
C LYS A 331 0.04 13.60 -23.59
N THR A 332 -0.71 12.55 -23.26
CA THR A 332 -0.24 11.16 -23.28
C THR A 332 -0.26 10.54 -24.69
N ASP A 333 -1.24 10.91 -25.52
CA ASP A 333 -1.39 10.36 -26.87
C ASP A 333 -0.29 10.82 -27.83
N ALA A 334 0.20 12.07 -27.68
CA ALA A 334 1.29 12.60 -28.49
C ALA A 334 2.66 11.97 -28.16
N MET A 335 2.84 11.49 -26.93
CA MET A 335 4.08 10.86 -26.47
C MET A 335 4.16 9.39 -26.89
N LEU A 336 3.03 8.66 -26.87
CA LEU A 336 2.92 7.26 -27.28
C LEU A 336 3.29 7.03 -28.75
N SER A 337 2.91 7.95 -29.63
CA SER A 337 3.26 7.89 -31.06
C SER A 337 4.77 8.03 -31.31
N LYS A 338 5.49 8.78 -30.46
CA LYS A 338 6.95 8.98 -30.57
C LYS A 338 7.77 7.82 -30.02
N ILE A 339 7.26 7.10 -29.02
CA ILE A 339 7.96 5.95 -28.41
C ILE A 339 7.84 4.71 -29.29
N LYS A 340 6.68 4.48 -29.94
CA LYS A 340 6.50 3.39 -30.92
C LYS A 340 7.48 3.47 -32.09
N ALA A 341 7.87 4.68 -32.50
CA ALA A 341 8.80 4.90 -33.60
C ALA A 341 10.27 4.57 -33.27
N LYS A 342 10.63 4.40 -31.99
CA LYS A 342 12.04 4.25 -31.55
C LYS A 342 12.44 2.86 -31.06
N MET A 343 11.51 1.91 -30.93
CA MET A 343 11.77 0.57 -30.36
C MET A 343 12.19 -0.51 -31.37
N THR A 344 12.73 -0.16 -32.54
CA THR A 344 13.08 -1.14 -33.59
C THR A 344 14.55 -1.54 -33.71
N SER A 345 15.47 -1.16 -32.81
CA SER A 345 16.84 -1.67 -32.84
C SER A 345 17.21 -2.52 -31.61
N LYS A 346 17.57 -3.78 -31.87
CA LYS A 346 18.25 -4.68 -30.92
C LYS A 346 19.74 -4.43 -31.07
N ASP A 347 20.36 -3.76 -30.11
CA ASP A 347 21.60 -4.17 -29.46
C ASP A 347 22.13 -3.05 -28.55
N SER A 348 22.59 -3.46 -27.37
CA SER A 348 23.02 -2.65 -26.21
C SER A 348 21.91 -2.04 -25.33
N CYS A 349 22.12 -2.15 -24.01
CA CYS A 349 21.28 -1.55 -22.97
C CYS A 349 21.45 -0.03 -23.02
N ASP A 350 20.59 0.64 -23.79
CA ASP A 350 20.59 2.09 -23.93
C ASP A 350 20.15 2.74 -22.61
N MET A 351 21.14 3.16 -21.83
CA MET A 351 20.95 3.85 -20.56
C MET A 351 20.18 5.17 -20.72
N GLU A 352 20.18 5.78 -21.90
CA GLU A 352 19.44 7.01 -22.17
C GLU A 352 17.95 6.73 -22.33
N ASN A 353 17.59 5.68 -23.08
CA ASN A 353 16.20 5.20 -23.16
C ASN A 353 15.67 4.67 -21.81
N LEU A 354 16.51 3.97 -21.04
CA LEU A 354 16.16 3.57 -19.67
C LEU A 354 15.91 4.79 -18.78
N ARG A 355 16.80 5.78 -18.76
CA ARG A 355 16.60 7.00 -17.97
C ARG A 355 15.33 7.75 -18.35
N LEU A 356 15.02 7.85 -19.65
CA LEU A 356 13.78 8.44 -20.15
C LEU A 356 12.55 7.67 -19.66
N LEU A 357 12.59 6.33 -19.67
CA LEU A 357 11.51 5.48 -19.17
C LEU A 357 11.25 5.66 -17.66
N PHE A 358 12.26 6.06 -16.90
CA PHE A 358 12.16 6.42 -15.47
C PHE A 358 12.00 7.93 -15.22
N GLY A 359 11.73 8.74 -16.26
CA GLY A 359 11.46 10.18 -16.10
C GLY A 359 12.67 11.01 -15.64
N LEU A 360 13.89 10.49 -15.80
CA LEU A 360 15.13 11.17 -15.47
C LEU A 360 15.60 12.00 -16.68
N SER A 361 15.34 13.32 -16.68
CA SER A 361 15.86 14.21 -17.72
C SER A 361 17.36 14.49 -17.54
N LYS A 362 18.04 14.88 -18.63
CA LYS A 362 19.44 15.32 -18.57
C LYS A 362 19.58 16.41 -17.52
N SER A 363 20.50 16.21 -16.57
CA SER A 363 21.10 17.33 -15.86
C SER A 363 21.77 18.19 -16.94
N ASN A 364 21.14 19.31 -17.26
CA ASN A 364 21.85 20.38 -17.97
C ASN A 364 22.92 20.85 -16.99
N LYS A 365 24.15 20.37 -17.19
CA LYS A 365 25.32 21.12 -16.76
C LYS A 365 25.32 22.40 -17.59
N MET A 366 25.01 23.51 -16.95
CA MET A 366 25.76 24.76 -17.17
C MET A 366 26.46 25.07 -15.87
#